data_AF-A0A7J9YC23-F1
#
_entry.id   AF-A0A7J9YC23-F1
#
_cell.length_a   1.000
_cell.length_b   1.000
_cell.length_c   1.000
_cell.angle_alpha   90.00
_cell.angle_beta   90.00
_cell.angle_gamma   90.00
#
_symmetry.space_group_name_H-M   'P 1'
#
loop_
_entity.id
_entity.type
_entity.pdbx_description
1 polymer ?
#
loop_
_entity_poly.entity_id
_entity_poly.type
_entity_poly.pdbx_seq_one_letter_code
_entity_poly.pdbx_strand_id
1 'polypeptide(L)'
;MSDLVIYQDNGPLATPIARRFAAARGTKKAGRMSWLVPPLLRALEYGAYVALALLFEPDALPACFALMCALAFHHYDVVYRLRHQRSSPPQWVRFAGGGWELRLPIACVLAAVGWLELGMIVAAIALGTFFVAESVNSWRRFTQPASLYEDEEDEEE
;
A
#
# COMPACT_ATOMS: atom_id res chain seq x y z
N MET A 1 -14.77 5.98 12.91
CA MET A 1 -14.04 5.21 11.87
C MET A 1 -12.64 5.06 12.43
N SER A 2 -12.11 3.85 12.69
CA SER A 2 -10.78 3.77 13.32
C SER A 2 -9.72 4.12 12.28
N ASP A 3 -8.90 5.13 12.55
CA ASP A 3 -7.85 5.65 11.66
C ASP A 3 -6.87 4.56 11.16
N LEU A 4 -6.84 3.41 11.83
CA LEU A 4 -6.10 2.21 11.44
C LEU A 4 -6.48 1.61 10.08
N VAL A 5 -7.70 1.85 9.59
CA VAL A 5 -8.12 1.34 8.25
C VAL A 5 -7.37 2.05 7.13
N ILE A 6 -6.91 3.29 7.37
CA ILE A 6 -6.15 4.08 6.41
C ILE A 6 -4.73 3.51 6.23
N TYR A 7 -4.18 2.89 7.28
CA TYR A 7 -2.86 2.25 7.26
C TYR A 7 -2.83 0.89 6.54
N GLN A 8 -3.99 0.28 6.31
CA GLN A 8 -4.05 -1.07 5.81
C GLN A 8 -3.99 -1.08 4.28
N ASP A 9 -2.87 -1.50 3.70
CA ASP A 9 -2.81 -1.94 2.30
C ASP A 9 -3.44 -3.35 2.19
N ASN A 10 -4.75 -3.37 2.41
CA ASN A 10 -5.63 -4.53 2.32
C ASN A 10 -6.26 -4.57 0.92
N GLY A 11 -6.43 -5.78 0.41
CA GLY A 11 -7.22 -6.00 -0.80
C GLY A 11 -8.73 -5.74 -0.60
N PRO A 12 -9.52 -5.89 -1.67
CA PRO A 12 -10.96 -5.65 -1.66
C PRO A 12 -11.73 -6.50 -0.63
N LEU A 13 -11.20 -7.63 -0.16
CA LEU A 13 -11.93 -8.59 0.67
C LEU A 13 -11.65 -8.42 2.17
N ALA A 14 -10.44 -8.04 2.58
CA ALA A 14 -10.09 -7.88 4.00
C ALA A 14 -10.88 -6.76 4.68
N THR A 15 -11.19 -5.70 3.95
CA THR A 15 -11.89 -4.52 4.48
C THR A 15 -13.36 -4.84 4.89
N PRO A 16 -14.19 -5.48 4.05
CA PRO A 16 -15.54 -5.89 4.44
C PRO A 16 -15.54 -7.00 5.50
N ILE A 17 -14.59 -7.93 5.46
CA ILE A 17 -14.48 -9.02 6.44
C ILE A 17 -14.20 -8.45 7.84
N ALA A 18 -13.18 -7.58 7.97
CA ALA A 18 -12.85 -6.93 9.25
C ALA A 18 -14.03 -6.11 9.80
N ARG A 19 -14.79 -5.42 8.93
CA ARG A 19 -16.00 -4.67 9.32
C ARG A 19 -17.10 -5.58 9.84
N ARG A 20 -17.34 -6.73 9.20
CA ARG A 20 -18.35 -7.71 9.60
C ARG A 20 -18.00 -8.35 10.94
N PHE A 21 -16.74 -8.72 11.14
CA PHE A 21 -16.27 -9.26 12.42
C PHE A 21 -16.37 -8.24 13.56
N ALA A 22 -16.01 -6.98 13.33
CA ALA A 22 -16.15 -5.92 14.34
C ALA A 22 -17.62 -5.64 14.70
N ALA A 23 -18.51 -5.62 13.70
CA ALA A 23 -19.95 -5.47 13.91
C ALA A 23 -20.56 -6.65 14.67
N ALA A 24 -20.19 -7.88 14.31
CA ALA A 24 -20.65 -9.09 15.00
C ALA A 24 -20.19 -9.16 16.46
N ARG A 25 -19.02 -8.61 16.78
CA ARG A 25 -18.44 -8.61 18.14
C ARG A 25 -18.93 -7.44 19.01
N GLY A 26 -19.76 -6.53 18.47
CA GLY A 26 -20.28 -5.35 19.19
C GLY A 26 -19.22 -4.28 19.54
N THR A 27 -17.98 -4.43 19.07
CA THR A 27 -16.87 -3.54 19.44
C THR A 27 -16.81 -2.35 18.48
N LYS A 28 -17.27 -1.17 18.91
CA LYS A 28 -17.12 0.08 18.15
C LYS A 28 -15.76 0.77 18.33
N LYS A 29 -15.01 0.40 19.37
CA LYS A 29 -13.70 0.99 19.69
C LYS A 29 -12.57 0.04 19.34
N ALA A 30 -11.52 0.55 18.70
CA ALA A 30 -10.27 -0.17 18.49
C ALA A 30 -9.65 -0.50 19.86
N GLY A 31 -9.20 -1.74 20.03
CA GLY A 31 -8.56 -2.20 21.27
C GLY A 31 -7.18 -1.58 21.47
N ARG A 32 -6.64 -1.67 22.69
CA ARG A 32 -5.33 -1.08 23.05
C ARG A 32 -4.16 -1.59 22.20
N MET A 33 -4.28 -2.79 21.65
CA MET A 33 -3.29 -3.39 20.73
C MET A 33 -3.64 -3.26 19.25
N SER A 34 -4.71 -2.54 18.87
CA SER A 34 -5.09 -2.43 17.46
C SER A 34 -4.05 -1.69 16.60
N TRP A 35 -3.16 -0.91 17.22
CA TRP A 35 -2.00 -0.30 16.57
C TRP A 35 -0.94 -1.32 16.10
N LEU A 36 -0.91 -2.54 16.66
CA LEU A 36 -0.01 -3.60 16.23
C LEU A 36 -0.48 -4.30 14.96
N VAL A 37 -1.74 -4.11 14.55
CA VAL A 37 -2.30 -4.84 13.40
C VAL A 37 -1.56 -4.51 12.10
N PRO A 38 -1.32 -3.23 11.73
CA PRO A 38 -0.55 -2.91 10.53
C PRO A 38 0.87 -3.49 10.52
N PRO A 39 1.74 -3.30 11.55
CA PRO A 39 3.10 -3.82 11.51
C PRO A 39 3.16 -5.35 11.51
N LEU A 40 2.28 -6.04 12.23
CA LEU A 40 2.25 -7.51 12.21
C LEU A 40 1.85 -8.07 10.85
N LEU A 41 0.85 -7.47 10.19
CA LEU A 41 0.42 -7.90 8.86
C LEU A 41 1.56 -7.72 7.83
N ARG A 42 2.32 -6.63 7.93
CA ARG A 42 3.48 -6.38 7.07
C ARG A 42 4.63 -7.33 7.33
N ALA A 43 4.93 -7.61 8.60
CA ALA A 43 5.94 -8.60 8.96
C ALA A 43 5.59 -9.99 8.40
N LEU A 44 4.31 -10.38 8.44
CA LEU A 44 3.83 -11.62 7.85
C LEU A 44 3.94 -11.62 6.32
N GLU A 45 3.55 -10.54 5.66
CA GLU A 45 3.65 -10.41 4.20
C GLU A 45 5.10 -10.49 3.72
N TYR A 46 6.01 -9.72 4.32
CA TYR A 46 7.41 -9.72 3.95
C TYR A 46 8.10 -11.04 4.32
N GLY A 47 7.78 -11.60 5.49
CA GLY A 47 8.26 -12.92 5.89
C GLY A 47 7.82 -14.01 4.91
N ALA A 48 6.60 -13.92 4.37
CA ALA A 48 6.11 -14.87 3.37
C ALA A 48 6.90 -14.77 2.05
N TYR A 49 7.19 -13.57 1.54
CA TYR A 49 8.03 -13.43 0.34
C TYR A 49 9.44 -13.98 0.54
N VAL A 50 10.06 -13.66 1.68
CA VAL A 50 11.40 -14.19 2.01
C VAL A 50 11.38 -15.70 2.12
N ALA A 51 10.36 -16.27 2.77
CA ALA A 51 10.20 -17.72 2.87
C ALA A 51 10.00 -18.37 1.48
N LEU A 52 9.17 -17.78 0.61
CA LEU A 52 8.97 -18.28 -0.75
C LEU A 52 10.29 -18.26 -1.55
N ALA A 53 11.04 -17.15 -1.51
CA ALA A 53 12.32 -17.07 -2.19
C ALA A 53 13.30 -18.13 -1.66
N LEU A 54 13.46 -18.24 -0.34
CA LEU A 54 14.39 -19.21 0.25
C LEU A 54 14.02 -20.68 -0.03
N LEU A 55 12.72 -20.99 -0.11
CA LEU A 55 12.24 -22.36 -0.28
C LEU A 55 12.18 -22.81 -1.74
N PHE A 56 11.89 -21.90 -2.68
CA PHE A 56 11.61 -22.25 -4.07
C PHE A 56 12.63 -21.71 -5.06
N GLU A 57 13.20 -20.52 -4.83
CA GLU A 57 14.09 -19.85 -5.78
C GLU A 57 15.02 -18.84 -5.06
N PRO A 58 16.12 -19.30 -4.42
CA PRO A 58 16.98 -18.43 -3.59
C PRO A 58 17.62 -17.27 -4.35
N ASP A 59 17.87 -17.44 -5.65
CA ASP A 59 18.38 -16.39 -6.53
C ASP A 59 17.40 -15.21 -6.68
N ALA A 60 16.12 -15.42 -6.33
CA ALA A 60 15.09 -14.38 -6.33
C ALA A 60 15.18 -13.40 -5.14
N LEU A 61 16.08 -13.60 -4.17
CA LEU A 61 16.22 -12.72 -3.00
C LEU A 61 16.44 -11.23 -3.33
N PRO A 62 17.26 -10.84 -4.32
CA PRO A 62 17.39 -9.44 -4.71
C PRO A 62 16.07 -8.86 -5.26
N ALA A 63 15.33 -9.65 -6.04
CA ALA A 63 14.02 -9.26 -6.55
C ALA A 63 12.98 -9.11 -5.42
N CYS A 64 12.99 -10.04 -4.46
CA CYS A 64 12.19 -9.96 -3.23
C CYS A 64 12.50 -8.68 -2.47
N PHE A 65 13.78 -8.35 -2.28
CA PHE A 65 14.20 -7.12 -1.61
C PHE A 65 13.72 -5.87 -2.37
N ALA A 66 13.85 -5.83 -3.70
CA ALA A 66 13.36 -4.73 -4.52
C ALA A 66 11.85 -4.53 -4.38
N LEU A 67 11.07 -5.62 -4.40
CA LEU A 67 9.62 -5.58 -4.18
C LEU A 67 9.29 -5.05 -2.78
N MET A 68 10.00 -5.52 -1.75
CA MET A 68 9.84 -5.03 -0.38
C MET A 68 10.14 -3.54 -0.27
N CYS A 69 11.16 -3.02 -0.96
CA CYS A 69 11.45 -1.59 -1.01
C CYS A 69 10.29 -0.79 -1.63
N ALA A 70 9.70 -1.26 -2.74
CA ALA A 70 8.55 -0.60 -3.36
C ALA A 70 7.33 -0.57 -2.42
N LEU A 71 7.03 -1.68 -1.75
CA LEU A 71 5.95 -1.76 -0.77
C LEU A 71 6.23 -0.87 0.46
N ALA A 72 7.46 -0.90 0.99
CA ALA A 72 7.86 -0.07 2.13
C ALA A 72 7.79 1.43 1.79
N PHE A 73 8.22 1.82 0.59
CA PHE A 73 8.05 3.17 0.08
C PHE A 73 6.58 3.60 0.11
N HIS A 74 5.67 2.78 -0.46
CA HIS A 74 4.24 3.08 -0.45
C HIS A 74 3.67 3.26 0.96
N HIS A 75 4.01 2.36 1.88
CA HIS A 75 3.57 2.47 3.27
C HIS A 75 4.07 3.75 3.93
N TYR A 76 5.34 4.10 3.72
CA TYR A 76 5.92 5.32 4.25
C TYR A 76 5.28 6.57 3.65
N ASP A 77 5.04 6.55 2.35
CA ASP A 77 4.41 7.62 1.58
C ASP A 77 3.01 7.95 2.11
N VAL A 78 2.19 6.93 2.40
CA VAL A 78 0.86 7.10 3.02
C VAL A 78 0.96 7.84 4.36
N VAL A 79 1.90 7.45 5.23
CA VAL A 79 2.12 8.12 6.53
C VAL A 79 2.50 9.57 6.32
N TYR A 80 3.37 9.83 5.34
CA TYR A 80 3.87 11.17 5.06
C TYR A 80 2.77 12.10 4.53
N ARG A 81 1.92 11.61 3.62
CA ARG A 81 0.77 12.37 3.12
C ARG A 81 -0.25 12.66 4.22
N LEU A 82 -0.56 11.67 5.06
CA LEU A 82 -1.48 11.89 6.19
C LEU A 82 -0.94 12.94 7.16
N ARG A 83 0.37 12.97 7.39
CA ARG A 83 1.00 13.94 8.29
C ARG A 83 1.00 15.36 7.72
N HIS A 84 1.29 15.53 6.43
CA HIS A 84 1.54 16.85 5.84
C HIS A 84 0.36 17.38 5.02
N GLN A 85 -0.25 16.53 4.19
CA GLN A 85 -1.38 16.89 3.33
C GLN A 85 -2.73 16.72 4.04
N ARG A 86 -2.75 15.97 5.16
CA ARG A 86 -3.99 15.52 5.85
C ARG A 86 -4.96 14.76 4.94
N SER A 87 -4.46 14.23 3.83
CA SER A 87 -5.22 13.44 2.85
C SER A 87 -4.65 12.04 2.76
N SER A 88 -5.54 11.04 2.74
CA SER A 88 -5.19 9.67 2.37
C SER A 88 -5.01 9.58 0.86
N PRO A 89 -4.12 8.70 0.35
CA PRO A 89 -4.14 8.31 -1.05
C PRO A 89 -5.55 7.87 -1.47
N PRO A 90 -5.96 8.18 -2.70
CA PRO A 90 -7.28 7.81 -3.18
C PRO A 90 -7.44 6.28 -3.24
N GLN A 91 -8.66 5.79 -2.99
CA GLN A 91 -8.93 4.35 -2.82
C GLN A 91 -8.52 3.51 -4.04
N TRP A 92 -8.55 4.09 -5.25
CA TRP A 92 -8.12 3.40 -6.47
C TRP A 92 -6.64 3.01 -6.46
N VAL A 93 -5.78 3.76 -5.76
CA VAL A 93 -4.35 3.45 -5.62
C VAL A 93 -4.17 2.17 -4.80
N ARG A 94 -4.97 2.02 -3.73
CA ARG A 94 -5.00 0.79 -2.92
C ARG A 94 -5.52 -0.40 -3.73
N PHE A 95 -6.57 -0.21 -4.53
CA PHE A 95 -7.09 -1.28 -5.40
C PHE A 95 -6.09 -1.68 -6.49
N ALA A 96 -5.46 -0.71 -7.16
CA ALA A 96 -4.45 -0.95 -8.19
C ALA A 96 -3.19 -1.61 -7.61
N GLY A 97 -2.85 -1.33 -6.34
CA GLY A 97 -1.78 -2.02 -5.62
C GLY A 97 -2.09 -3.49 -5.29
N GLY A 98 -3.33 -3.96 -5.47
CA GLY A 98 -3.78 -5.34 -5.27
C GLY A 98 -3.88 -5.80 -3.82
N GLY A 99 -3.20 -5.09 -2.90
CA GLY A 99 -3.05 -5.49 -1.50
C GLY A 99 -2.34 -6.85 -1.33
N TRP A 100 -2.13 -7.25 -0.09
CA TRP A 100 -1.50 -8.54 0.23
C TRP A 100 -2.32 -9.74 -0.24
N GLU A 101 -3.64 -9.60 -0.33
CA GLU A 101 -4.59 -10.65 -0.72
C GLU A 101 -4.43 -11.13 -2.16
N LEU A 102 -4.01 -10.25 -3.06
CA LEU A 102 -3.76 -10.61 -4.46
C LEU A 102 -2.29 -10.99 -4.66
N ARG A 103 -1.37 -10.20 -4.08
CA ARG A 103 0.05 -10.34 -4.35
C ARG A 103 0.64 -11.65 -3.77
N LEU A 104 0.24 -12.05 -2.55
CA LEU A 104 0.77 -13.29 -1.96
C LEU A 104 0.30 -14.55 -2.69
N PRO A 105 -0.99 -14.75 -3.02
CA PRO A 105 -1.40 -15.90 -3.83
C PRO A 105 -0.74 -15.94 -5.20
N ILE A 106 -0.58 -14.79 -5.87
CA ILE A 106 0.16 -14.71 -7.14
C ILE A 106 1.60 -15.17 -6.94
N ALA A 107 2.28 -14.71 -5.88
CA ALA A 107 3.64 -15.14 -5.58
C ALA A 107 3.72 -16.65 -5.28
N CYS A 108 2.76 -17.22 -4.56
CA CYS A 108 2.67 -18.67 -4.34
C CYS A 108 2.50 -19.45 -5.66
N VAL A 109 1.65 -18.96 -6.57
CA VAL A 109 1.46 -19.57 -7.89
C VAL A 109 2.73 -19.49 -8.72
N LEU A 110 3.40 -18.33 -8.73
CA LEU A 110 4.66 -18.12 -9.44
C LEU A 110 5.77 -19.03 -8.88
N ALA A 111 5.86 -19.17 -7.57
CA ALA A 111 6.77 -20.11 -6.92
C ALA A 111 6.50 -21.56 -7.34
N ALA A 112 5.22 -21.95 -7.42
CA ALA A 112 4.83 -23.29 -7.85
C ALA A 112 5.19 -23.60 -9.31
N VAL A 113 5.23 -22.59 -10.18
CA VAL A 113 5.63 -22.75 -11.60
C VAL A 113 7.08 -22.37 -11.88
N GLY A 114 7.86 -21.99 -10.86
CA GLY A 114 9.28 -21.65 -10.97
C GLY A 114 9.57 -20.30 -11.64
N TRP A 115 8.63 -19.35 -11.60
CA TRP A 115 8.77 -17.99 -12.18
C TRP A 115 8.76 -16.92 -11.08
N LEU A 116 9.20 -17.24 -9.87
CA LEU A 116 9.09 -16.36 -8.71
C LEU A 116 10.00 -15.15 -8.86
N GLU A 117 11.24 -15.33 -9.30
CA GLU A 117 12.17 -14.22 -9.54
C GLU A 117 11.59 -13.20 -10.53
N LEU A 118 11.26 -13.66 -11.73
CA LEU A 118 10.75 -12.80 -12.80
C LEU A 118 9.46 -12.08 -12.37
N GLY A 119 8.55 -12.79 -11.70
CA GLY A 119 7.32 -12.20 -11.21
C GLY A 119 7.55 -11.13 -10.14
N MET A 120 8.52 -11.34 -9.23
CA MET A 120 8.87 -10.32 -8.23
C MET A 120 9.56 -9.10 -8.86
N ILE A 121 10.40 -9.29 -9.88
CA ILE A 121 11.00 -8.16 -10.64
C ILE A 121 9.90 -7.33 -11.29
N VAL A 122 9.00 -7.98 -12.04
CA VAL A 122 7.89 -7.30 -12.72
C VAL A 122 7.01 -6.56 -11.71
N ALA A 123 6.66 -7.21 -10.59
CA ALA A 123 5.88 -6.60 -9.53
C ALA A 123 6.61 -5.40 -8.91
N ALA A 124 7.91 -5.52 -8.63
CA ALA A 124 8.71 -4.45 -8.04
C ALA A 124 8.76 -3.21 -8.94
N ILE A 125 9.00 -3.40 -10.24
CA ILE A 125 9.03 -2.31 -11.23
C ILE A 125 7.64 -1.71 -11.38
N ALA A 126 6.61 -2.53 -11.63
CA ALA A 126 5.26 -2.05 -11.89
C ALA A 126 4.70 -1.27 -10.68
N LEU A 127 4.78 -1.86 -9.48
CA LEU A 127 4.29 -1.21 -8.26
C LEU A 127 5.18 -0.03 -7.86
N GLY A 128 6.51 -0.17 -7.97
CA GLY A 128 7.44 0.90 -7.65
C GLY A 128 7.22 2.14 -8.51
N THR A 129 7.17 1.99 -9.84
CA THR A 129 6.89 3.09 -10.76
C THR A 129 5.51 3.68 -10.49
N PHE A 130 4.50 2.83 -10.28
CA PHE A 130 3.14 3.28 -10.00
C PHE A 130 3.05 4.13 -8.73
N PHE A 131 3.60 3.65 -7.61
CA PHE A 131 3.56 4.35 -6.33
C PHE A 131 4.39 5.63 -6.36
N VAL A 132 5.57 5.62 -7.00
CA VAL A 132 6.37 6.83 -7.15
C VAL A 132 5.65 7.87 -8.02
N ALA A 133 5.04 7.46 -9.12
CA ALA A 133 4.32 8.37 -10.01
C ALA A 133 3.11 9.00 -9.33
N GLU A 134 2.30 8.18 -8.64
CA GLU A 134 1.19 8.69 -7.82
C GLU A 134 1.71 9.64 -6.76
N SER A 135 2.82 9.28 -6.12
CA SER A 135 3.40 10.04 -5.04
C SER A 135 3.78 11.45 -5.50
N VAL A 136 4.56 11.53 -6.58
CA VAL A 136 4.99 12.78 -7.21
C VAL A 136 3.79 13.61 -7.65
N ASN A 137 2.81 13.00 -8.31
CA ASN A 137 1.63 13.72 -8.81
C ASN A 137 0.79 14.31 -7.67
N SER A 138 0.58 13.57 -6.57
CA SER A 138 -0.17 14.10 -5.43
C SER A 138 0.61 15.19 -4.69
N TRP A 139 1.94 15.13 -4.60
CA TRP A 139 2.73 16.25 -4.06
C TRP A 139 2.69 17.49 -4.96
N ARG A 140 2.76 17.33 -6.29
CA ARG A 140 2.61 18.45 -7.24
C ARG A 140 1.28 19.19 -7.07
N ARG A 141 0.18 18.44 -6.92
CA ARG A 141 -1.17 19.00 -6.69
C ARG A 141 -1.28 19.71 -5.34
N PHE A 142 -0.58 19.24 -4.31
CA PHE A 142 -0.57 19.87 -3.00
C PHE A 142 0.25 21.17 -2.98
N THR A 143 1.34 21.24 -3.74
CA THR A 143 2.21 22.41 -3.79
C THR A 143 1.70 23.52 -4.70
N GLN A 144 0.83 23.23 -5.68
CA GLN A 144 0.12 24.27 -6.44
C GLN A 144 -0.83 25.04 -5.50
N PRO A 145 -0.54 26.30 -5.14
CA PRO A 145 -1.48 27.14 -4.41
C PRO A 145 -2.64 27.51 -5.34
N ALA A 146 -3.72 28.01 -4.77
CA ALA A 146 -4.89 28.55 -5.45
C ALA A 146 -4.62 29.81 -6.31
N SER A 147 -3.44 29.95 -6.93
CA SER A 147 -3.05 31.09 -7.76
C SER A 147 -3.76 31.12 -9.12
N LEU A 148 -4.70 30.22 -9.39
CA LEU A 148 -5.56 30.28 -10.57
C LEU A 148 -6.92 30.96 -10.28
N TYR A 149 -7.14 31.41 -9.04
CA TYR A 149 -8.33 32.18 -8.64
C TYR A 149 -8.01 33.61 -8.19
N GLU A 150 -6.73 33.98 -8.07
CA GLU A 150 -6.32 35.36 -7.74
C GLU A 150 -6.11 36.20 -9.02
N ASP A 151 -5.84 35.59 -10.18
CA ASP A 151 -5.69 36.34 -11.45
C ASP A 151 -7.04 36.82 -12.04
N GLU A 152 -8.19 36.32 -11.57
CA GLU A 152 -9.52 36.78 -12.03
C GLU A 152 -10.04 38.01 -11.27
N GLU A 153 -9.48 38.35 -10.10
CA GLU A 153 -9.90 39.55 -9.33
C GLU A 153 -9.12 40.83 -9.70
N ASP A 154 -7.94 40.70 -10.32
CA ASP A 154 -7.07 41.85 -10.66
C ASP A 154 -7.30 42.43 -12.08
N GLU A 155 -8.16 41.82 -12.92
CA GLU A 155 -8.49 42.34 -14.27
C GLU A 155 -9.72 43.29 -14.28
N GLU A 156 -10.39 43.53 -13.14
CA GLU A 156 -11.60 44.37 -13.05
C GLU A 156 -11.41 45.77 -12.41
N GLU A 157 -10.18 46.21 -12.06
CA GLU A 157 -9.91 47.58 -11.54
C GLU A 157 -9.60 48.65 -12.62
#